data_AF-A0A0R1GSF6-F1
#
_entry.id   AF-A0A0R1GSF6-F1
#
_cell.length_a   1.000
_cell.length_b   1.000
_cell.length_c   1.000
_cell.angle_alpha   90.00
_cell.angle_beta   90.00
_cell.angle_gamma   90.00
#
_symmetry.space_group_name_H-M   'P 1'
#
loop_
_entity.id
_entity.type
_entity.pdbx_description
1 polymer ?
#
loop_
_entity_poly.entity_id
_entity_poly.type
_entity_poly.pdbx_seq_one_letter_code
_entity_poly.pdbx_strand_id
1 'polypeptide(L)'
;MQTKETDRINARVQHDVKVRAQIELEKNGLTISEYLRIVLTSVANNGLPEHFAQPKQEVVDSIMEMTDAMTNNKSLSGGTSKEAFERSLRE
;
A
#
# COMPACT_ATOMS: atom_id res chain seq x y z
N MET A 1 10.01 36.47 -12.01
CA MET A 1 9.46 35.62 -10.93
C MET A 1 8.61 34.55 -11.60
N GLN A 2 9.03 33.28 -11.58
CA GLN A 2 8.13 32.19 -11.96
C GLN A 2 7.09 32.03 -10.86
N THR A 3 5.83 32.32 -11.18
CA THR A 3 4.68 31.91 -10.38
C THR A 3 4.72 30.39 -10.30
N LYS A 4 5.01 29.82 -9.12
CA LYS A 4 4.77 28.40 -8.89
C LYS A 4 3.27 28.18 -9.06
N GLU A 5 2.88 27.39 -10.05
CA GLU A 5 1.49 26.96 -10.18
C GLU A 5 1.11 26.18 -8.93
N THR A 6 0.00 26.56 -8.31
CA THR A 6 -0.51 25.90 -7.10
C THR A 6 -1.90 25.38 -7.36
N ASP A 7 -2.10 24.08 -7.15
CA ASP A 7 -3.41 23.44 -7.22
C ASP A 7 -4.06 23.29 -5.84
N ARG A 8 -5.39 23.13 -5.83
CA ARG A 8 -6.19 22.90 -4.61
C ARG A 8 -6.64 21.46 -4.52
N ILE A 9 -6.53 20.89 -3.33
CA ILE A 9 -7.02 19.54 -3.02
C ILE A 9 -8.32 19.66 -2.23
N ASN A 10 -9.39 19.06 -2.73
CA ASN A 10 -10.67 18.92 -2.02
C ASN A 10 -10.97 17.44 -1.83
N ALA A 11 -11.13 17.01 -0.58
CA ALA A 11 -11.43 15.61 -0.24
C ALA A 11 -12.60 15.54 0.74
N ARG A 12 -13.45 14.52 0.57
CA ARG A 12 -14.50 14.18 1.53
C ARG A 12 -13.97 13.15 2.51
N VAL A 13 -14.24 13.35 3.80
CA VAL A 13 -13.87 12.44 4.88
C VAL A 13 -14.96 12.47 5.94
N GLN A 14 -15.18 11.35 6.63
CA GLN A 14 -16.10 11.29 7.76
C GLN A 14 -15.65 12.26 8.86
N HIS A 15 -16.62 12.89 9.53
CA HIS A 15 -16.34 13.94 10.51
C HIS A 15 -15.48 13.43 11.68
N ASP A 16 -15.81 12.26 12.23
CA ASP A 16 -15.08 11.66 13.36
C ASP A 16 -13.64 11.30 12.97
N VAL A 17 -13.43 10.78 11.75
CA VAL A 17 -12.10 10.46 11.23
C VAL A 17 -11.26 11.73 11.10
N LYS A 18 -11.85 12.80 10.56
CA LYS A 18 -11.18 14.11 10.45
C LYS A 18 -10.75 14.64 11.82
N VAL A 19 -11.64 14.60 12.81
CA VAL A 19 -11.36 15.10 14.16
C VAL A 19 -10.25 14.29 14.83
N ARG A 20 -10.30 12.95 14.76
CA ARG A 20 -9.25 12.09 15.34
C ARG A 20 -7.90 12.32 14.66
N ALA A 21 -7.88 12.43 13.33
CA ALA A 21 -6.66 12.71 12.59
C ALA A 21 -6.08 14.09 12.95
N GLN A 22 -6.92 15.12 13.09
CA GLN A 22 -6.49 16.46 13.48
C GLN A 22 -5.81 16.43 14.85
N ILE A 23 -6.44 15.81 15.86
CA ILE A 23 -5.88 15.72 17.21
C ILE A 23 -4.51 15.03 17.20
N GLU A 24 -4.34 13.95 16.43
CA GLU A 24 -3.07 13.22 16.36
C GLU A 24 -1.97 14.02 15.66
N LEU A 25 -2.31 14.73 14.57
CA LEU A 25 -1.37 15.57 13.85
C LEU A 25 -0.92 16.78 14.67
N GLU A 26 -1.84 17.39 15.42
CA GLU A 26 -1.54 18.54 16.30
C GLU A 26 -0.54 18.20 17.41
N LYS A 27 -0.55 16.96 17.93
CA LYS A 27 0.48 16.49 18.88
C LYS A 27 1.90 16.56 18.31
N ASN A 28 2.02 16.49 16.99
CA ASN A 28 3.28 16.52 16.26
C ASN A 28 3.50 17.87 15.54
N GLY A 29 2.70 18.90 15.85
CA GLY A 29 2.82 20.22 15.26
C GLY A 29 2.43 20.31 13.78
N LEU A 30 1.59 19.38 13.30
CA LEU A 30 1.14 19.34 11.91
C LEU A 30 -0.34 19.66 11.78
N THR A 31 -0.68 20.43 10.75
CA THR A 31 -2.06 20.53 10.25
C THR A 31 -2.36 19.41 9.26
N ILE A 32 -3.65 19.11 9.04
CA ILE A 32 -4.08 18.18 7.97
C ILE A 32 -3.51 18.60 6.60
N SER A 33 -3.46 19.90 6.32
CA SER A 33 -2.97 20.41 5.04
C SER A 33 -1.48 20.15 4.82
N GLU A 34 -0.67 20.27 5.87
CA GLU A 34 0.77 20.00 5.81
C GLU A 34 1.03 18.52 5.67
N TYR A 35 0.32 17.71 6.46
CA TYR A 35 0.38 16.26 6.35
C TYR A 35 0.05 15.78 4.93
N LEU A 36 -1.04 16.25 4.34
CA LEU A 36 -1.42 15.88 2.97
C LEU A 36 -0.36 16.30 1.94
N ARG A 37 0.24 17.49 2.08
CA ARG A 37 1.33 17.95 1.19
C ARG A 37 2.56 17.06 1.31
N ILE A 38 2.94 16.68 2.54
CA ILE A 38 4.09 15.79 2.80
C ILE A 38 3.84 14.43 2.17
N VAL A 39 2.68 13.83 2.42
CA VAL A 39 2.33 12.51 1.88
C VAL A 39 2.29 12.54 0.36
N LEU A 40 1.63 13.51 -0.26
CA LEU A 40 1.56 13.61 -1.73
C LEU A 40 2.93 13.83 -2.36
N THR A 41 3.78 14.64 -1.73
CA THR A 41 5.16 14.87 -2.19
C THR A 41 5.99 13.60 -2.06
N SER A 42 5.83 12.86 -0.97
CA SER A 42 6.51 11.57 -0.78
C SER A 42 6.05 10.56 -1.83
N VAL A 43 4.74 10.48 -2.11
CA VAL A 43 4.20 9.60 -3.15
C VAL A 43 4.77 9.92 -4.52
N ALA A 44 4.87 11.22 -4.87
CA ALA A 44 5.42 11.65 -6.14
C ALA A 44 6.92 11.30 -6.31
N ASN A 45 7.70 11.33 -5.22
CA ASN A 45 9.15 11.15 -5.28
C ASN A 45 9.61 9.72 -4.97
N ASN A 46 8.88 9.01 -4.10
CA ASN A 46 9.31 7.76 -3.47
C ASN A 46 8.31 6.61 -3.67
N GLY A 47 7.14 6.87 -4.27
CA GLY A 47 6.05 5.90 -4.33
C GLY A 47 5.23 5.81 -3.04
N LEU A 48 4.29 4.87 -2.98
CA LEU A 48 3.42 4.70 -1.82
C LEU A 48 4.24 4.35 -0.56
N PRO A 49 3.85 4.84 0.63
CA PRO A 49 4.45 4.42 1.89
C PRO A 49 4.42 2.90 2.06
N GLU A 50 5.38 2.35 2.81
CA GLU A 50 5.29 0.97 3.25
C GLU A 50 4.01 0.74 4.07
N HIS A 51 3.37 -0.41 3.86
CA HIS A 51 2.11 -0.80 4.53
C HIS A 51 0.93 0.17 4.31
N PHE A 52 0.95 0.96 3.22
CA PHE A 52 -0.10 1.93 2.94
C PHE A 52 -1.49 1.32 2.72
N ALA A 53 -1.55 0.11 2.18
CA ALA A 53 -2.79 -0.61 1.94
C ALA A 53 -2.67 -2.07 2.39
N GLN A 54 -3.81 -2.62 2.82
CA GLN A 54 -3.92 -4.06 3.02
C GLN A 54 -3.80 -4.77 1.67
N PRO A 55 -3.18 -5.96 1.61
CA PRO A 55 -3.23 -6.80 0.42
C PRO A 55 -4.68 -7.05 0.00
N LYS A 56 -4.92 -7.17 -1.31
CA LYS A 56 -6.24 -7.57 -1.79
C LYS A 56 -6.53 -9.01 -1.37
N GLN A 57 -7.82 -9.37 -1.37
CA GLN A 57 -8.27 -10.70 -0.96
C GLN A 57 -7.57 -11.81 -1.76
N GLU A 58 -7.32 -11.61 -3.06
CA GLU A 58 -6.64 -12.62 -3.89
C GLU A 58 -5.21 -12.92 -3.38
N VAL A 59 -4.50 -11.90 -2.89
CA VAL A 59 -3.15 -12.07 -2.33
C VAL A 59 -3.23 -12.80 -1.00
N VAL A 60 -4.21 -12.45 -0.16
CA VAL A 60 -4.46 -13.15 1.10
C VAL A 60 -4.77 -14.62 0.83
N ASP A 61 -5.63 -14.91 -0.14
CA ASP A 61 -6.02 -16.27 -0.51
C ASP A 61 -4.81 -17.07 -1.03
N SER A 62 -3.94 -16.48 -1.85
CA SER A 62 -2.70 -17.13 -2.29
C SER A 62 -1.74 -17.46 -1.13
N ILE A 63 -1.66 -16.59 -0.11
CA ILE A 63 -0.87 -16.86 1.10
C ILE A 63 -1.48 -18.02 1.90
N MET A 64 -2.81 -18.08 1.99
CA MET A 64 -3.52 -19.16 2.65
C MET A 64 -3.36 -20.48 1.91
N GLU A 65 -3.45 -20.49 0.57
CA GLU A 65 -3.19 -21.67 -0.26
C GLU A 65 -1.79 -22.23 -0.01
N MET A 66 -0.77 -21.37 0.08
CA MET A 66 0.60 -21.79 0.44
C MET A 66 0.64 -22.46 1.81
N THR A 67 0.01 -21.85 2.80
CA THR A 67 -0.03 -22.35 4.19
C THR A 67 -0.73 -23.71 4.26
N ASP A 68 -1.86 -23.85 3.57
CA ASP A 68 -2.60 -25.10 3.48
C ASP A 68 -1.81 -26.19 2.77
N ALA A 69 -1.11 -25.85 1.69
CA ALA A 69 -0.28 -26.80 0.97
C ALA A 69 0.89 -27.31 1.82
N MET A 70 1.55 -26.42 2.56
CA MET A 70 2.60 -26.81 3.52
C MET A 70 2.05 -27.71 4.63
N THR A 71 0.92 -27.33 5.22
CA THR A 71 0.32 -28.07 6.35
C THR A 71 -0.15 -29.47 5.92
N ASN A 72 -0.69 -29.59 4.71
CA ASN A 72 -1.19 -30.85 4.17
C ASN A 72 -0.15 -31.61 3.34
N ASN A 73 1.11 -31.17 3.31
CA ASN A 73 2.18 -31.72 2.49
C ASN A 73 1.78 -31.91 1.02
N LYS A 74 0.96 -30.98 0.50
CA LYS A 74 0.47 -30.94 -0.87
C LYS A 74 1.48 -30.17 -1.73
N SER A 75 1.84 -30.71 -2.88
CA SER A 75 2.67 -29.99 -3.84
C SER A 75 1.86 -28.89 -4.55
N LEU A 76 2.42 -27.69 -4.60
CA LEU A 76 1.94 -26.61 -5.47
C LEU A 76 2.58 -26.73 -6.86
N SER A 77 1.93 -26.16 -7.86
CA SER A 77 2.47 -26.06 -9.21
C SER A 77 3.77 -25.24 -9.22
N GLY A 78 4.78 -25.71 -9.95
CA GLY A 78 6.08 -25.05 -10.04
C GLY A 78 7.17 -26.01 -10.52
N GLY A 79 8.42 -25.71 -10.18
CA GLY A 79 9.57 -26.55 -10.50
C GLY A 79 10.57 -26.63 -9.35
N THR A 80 11.25 -27.78 -9.23
CA THR A 80 12.31 -28.02 -8.25
C THR A 80 13.68 -27.53 -8.72
N SER A 81 13.78 -27.02 -9.95
CA SER A 81 14.93 -26.30 -10.49
C SER A 81 14.47 -24.97 -11.10
N LYS A 82 15.41 -24.03 -11.26
CA LYS A 82 15.14 -22.75 -11.91
C LYS A 82 14.52 -22.93 -13.30
N GLU A 83 15.08 -23.83 -14.11
CA GLU A 83 14.62 -24.12 -15.48
C GLU A 83 13.24 -24.79 -15.50
N ALA A 84 12.93 -25.63 -14.51
CA ALA A 84 11.60 -26.21 -14.36
C ALA A 84 10.57 -25.15 -13.95
N PHE A 85 10.92 -24.27 -13.00
CA PHE A 85 10.05 -23.20 -12.55
C PHE A 85 9.78 -22.18 -13.65
N GLU A 86 10.81 -21.73 -14.38
CA GLU A 86 10.65 -20.79 -15.50
C GLU A 86 9.77 -21.35 -16.63
N ARG A 87 9.78 -22.67 -16.86
CA ARG A 87 8.85 -23.30 -17.81
C ARG A 87 7.41 -23.22 -17.33
N SER A 88 7.14 -23.52 -16.05
CA SER A 88 5.79 -23.43 -15.49
C SER A 88 5.19 -22.03 -15.47
N LEU A 89 6.01 -20.97 -15.53
CA LEU A 89 5.55 -19.58 -15.59
C LEU A 89 5.19 -19.09 -17.01
N ARG A 90 5.54 -19.85 -18.05
CA ARG A 90 5.33 -19.48 -19.46
C ARG A 90 4.13 -20.20 -20.10
N GLU A 91 3.48 -21.08 -19.35
CA GLU A 91 2.22 -21.74 -19.72
C GLU A 91 1.03 -20.80 -19.49
#